data_AF-A0A371XGK9-F1
#
_entry.id   AF-A0A371XGK9-F1
#
_cell.length_a   1.000
_cell.length_b   1.000
_cell.length_c   1.000
_cell.angle_alpha   90.00
_cell.angle_beta   90.00
_cell.angle_gamma   90.00
#
_symmetry.space_group_name_H-M   'P 1'
#
loop_
_entity.id
_entity.type
_entity.pdbx_description
1 polymer ?
#
loop_
_entity_poly.entity_id
_entity_poly.type
_entity_poly.pdbx_seq_one_letter_code
_entity_poly.pdbx_strand_id
1 'polypeptide(L)'
;MAIHSLLTALLPASAFVLSQAEAAFHEAQMRKERDIASAIKDRSSLADGYWKAAHAARLRYEAAKGVHAALLEVLADDQRDS
;
A
#
# COMPACT_ATOMS: atom_id res chain seq x y z
N MET A 1 25.95 13.21 8.35
CA MET A 1 26.51 11.90 7.87
C MET A 1 25.68 10.67 8.29
N ALA A 2 25.32 10.46 9.57
CA ALA A 2 24.58 9.25 9.98
C ALA A 2 23.15 9.13 9.39
N ILE A 3 22.40 10.24 9.33
CA ILE A 3 21.04 10.29 8.77
C ILE A 3 21.04 9.94 7.28
N HIS A 4 21.96 10.53 6.51
CA HIS A 4 22.11 10.24 5.10
C HIS A 4 22.30 8.74 4.81
N SER A 5 23.23 8.07 5.52
CA SER A 5 23.47 6.62 5.36
C SER A 5 22.26 5.76 5.74
N LEU A 6 21.47 6.20 6.73
CA LEU A 6 20.24 5.53 7.13
C LEU A 6 19.15 5.68 6.06
N LEU A 7 18.98 6.87 5.48
CA LEU A 7 18.04 7.14 4.40
C LEU A 7 18.37 6.32 3.14
N THR A 8 19.66 6.19 2.80
CA THR A 8 20.11 5.37 1.67
C THR A 8 19.69 3.90 1.81
N ALA A 9 19.59 3.38 3.04
CA ALA A 9 19.12 2.02 3.31
C ALA A 9 17.59 1.90 3.39
N LEU A 10 16.91 2.88 4.02
CA LEU A 10 15.46 2.84 4.25
C LEU A 10 14.63 3.17 3.00
N LEU A 11 15.12 4.02 2.09
CA LEU A 11 14.39 4.41 0.89
C LEU A 11 14.13 3.23 -0.07
N PRO A 12 15.14 2.42 -0.45
CA PRO A 12 14.90 1.23 -1.27
C PRO A 12 13.98 0.21 -0.58
N ALA A 13 14.15 0.01 0.73
CA ALA A 13 13.31 -0.92 1.49
C ALA A 13 11.85 -0.46 1.55
N SER A 14 11.60 0.83 1.79
CA SER A 14 10.24 1.39 1.78
C SER A 14 9.60 1.39 0.40
N ALA A 15 10.37 1.66 -0.67
CA ALA A 15 9.89 1.54 -2.05
C ALA A 15 9.48 0.10 -2.39
N PHE A 16 10.28 -0.90 -1.97
CA PHE A 16 9.92 -2.30 -2.13
C PHE A 16 8.63 -2.65 -1.39
N VAL A 17 8.51 -2.27 -0.12
CA VAL A 17 7.28 -2.52 0.67
C VAL A 17 6.07 -1.84 0.04
N LEU A 18 6.21 -0.61 -0.44
CA LEU A 18 5.15 0.12 -1.15
C LEU A 18 4.68 -0.65 -2.39
N SER A 19 5.60 -1.10 -3.25
CA SER A 19 5.26 -1.87 -4.46
C SER A 19 4.52 -3.17 -4.15
N GLN A 20 4.93 -3.88 -3.09
CA GLN A 20 4.27 -5.12 -2.66
C GLN A 20 2.88 -4.85 -2.10
N ALA A 21 2.71 -3.75 -1.34
CA ALA A 21 1.42 -3.35 -0.80
C ALA A 21 0.45 -2.89 -1.90
N GLU A 22 0.95 -2.19 -2.92
CA GLU A 22 0.18 -1.78 -4.11
C GLU A 22 -0.33 -2.99 -4.89
N ALA A 23 0.55 -3.95 -5.19
CA ALA A 23 0.17 -5.19 -5.88
C ALA A 23 -0.92 -5.96 -5.11
N ALA A 24 -0.73 -6.12 -3.79
CA ALA A 24 -1.72 -6.79 -2.93
C ALA A 24 -3.06 -6.05 -2.86
N PHE A 25 -3.04 -4.71 -2.84
CA PHE A 25 -4.24 -3.89 -2.88
C PHE A 25 -5.00 -4.07 -4.20
N HIS A 26 -4.33 -3.97 -5.35
CA HIS A 26 -4.96 -4.15 -6.65
C HIS A 26 -5.54 -5.55 -6.82
N GLU A 27 -4.80 -6.58 -6.39
CA GLU A 27 -5.30 -7.94 -6.42
C GLU A 27 -6.56 -8.10 -5.56
N ALA A 28 -6.58 -7.54 -4.34
CA ALA A 28 -7.73 -7.59 -3.47
C ALA A 28 -8.94 -6.82 -4.04
N GLN A 29 -8.72 -5.70 -4.75
CA GLN A 29 -9.78 -4.98 -5.46
C GLN A 29 -10.38 -5.82 -6.58
N MET A 30 -9.55 -6.43 -7.43
CA MET A 30 -10.02 -7.28 -8.52
C MET A 30 -10.81 -8.49 -8.00
N ARG A 31 -10.38 -9.11 -6.91
CA ARG A 31 -11.12 -10.21 -6.27
C ARG A 31 -12.49 -9.71 -5.77
N LYS A 32 -12.52 -8.60 -5.04
CA LYS A 32 -13.77 -7.98 -4.56
C LYS A 32 -14.74 -7.69 -5.70
N GLU A 33 -14.25 -7.13 -6.81
CA GLU A 33 -15.07 -6.84 -8.00
C GLU A 33 -15.60 -8.11 -8.66
N ARG A 34 -14.78 -9.15 -8.77
CA ARG A 34 -15.20 -10.46 -9.27
C ARG A 34 -16.29 -11.08 -8.40
N ASP A 35 -16.14 -11.01 -7.08
CA ASP A 35 -17.13 -11.56 -6.14
C ASP A 35 -18.47 -10.81 -6.27
N ILE A 36 -18.43 -9.48 -6.39
CA ILE A 36 -19.62 -8.65 -6.65
C ILE A 36 -20.28 -9.04 -7.98
N ALA A 37 -19.49 -9.18 -9.05
CA ALA A 37 -20.01 -9.56 -10.36
C ALA A 37 -20.65 -10.96 -10.35
N SER A 38 -20.05 -11.92 -9.65
CA SER A 38 -20.61 -13.27 -9.50
C SER A 38 -21.92 -13.23 -8.73
N ALA A 39 -21.97 -12.51 -7.60
CA ALA A 39 -23.18 -12.40 -6.79
C ALA A 39 -24.36 -11.78 -7.57
N ILE A 40 -24.08 -10.77 -8.40
CA ILE A 40 -25.08 -10.17 -9.30
C ILE A 40 -25.58 -11.19 -10.33
N LYS A 41 -24.65 -11.92 -10.98
CA LYS A 41 -24.98 -12.93 -12.00
C LYS A 41 -25.85 -14.05 -11.43
N ASP A 42 -25.50 -14.52 -10.23
CA ASP A 42 -26.13 -15.67 -9.58
C ASP A 42 -27.37 -15.25 -8.76
N ARG A 43 -27.70 -13.95 -8.73
CA ARG A 43 -28.77 -13.36 -7.90
C ARG A 43 -28.63 -13.75 -6.42
N SER A 44 -27.39 -13.92 -5.96
CA SER A 44 -27.06 -14.32 -4.59
C SER A 44 -26.61 -13.11 -3.76
N SER A 45 -26.60 -13.27 -2.44
CA SER A 45 -25.96 -12.30 -1.55
C SER A 45 -24.46 -12.54 -1.47
N LEU A 46 -23.73 -11.49 -1.11
CA LEU A 46 -22.32 -11.59 -0.72
C LEU A 46 -22.22 -12.09 0.72
N ALA A 47 -21.19 -12.88 1.02
CA ALA A 47 -20.91 -13.30 2.38
C ALA A 47 -20.56 -12.08 3.26
N ASP A 48 -20.97 -12.14 4.52
CA ASP A 48 -20.63 -11.09 5.49
C ASP A 48 -19.11 -10.89 5.59
N GLY A 49 -18.68 -9.64 5.45
CA GLY A 49 -17.27 -9.27 5.52
C GLY A 49 -16.46 -9.52 4.25
N TYR A 50 -17.09 -9.78 3.10
CA TYR A 50 -16.40 -9.90 1.79
C TYR A 50 -15.46 -8.72 1.48
N TRP A 51 -15.76 -7.52 2.00
CA TRP A 51 -14.96 -6.31 1.82
C TRP A 51 -13.74 -6.20 2.74
N LYS A 52 -13.64 -7.01 3.83
CA LYS A 52 -12.62 -6.89 4.87
C LYS A 52 -11.20 -7.03 4.31
N ALA A 53 -10.98 -7.99 3.41
CA ALA A 53 -9.67 -8.23 2.81
C ALA A 53 -9.21 -7.04 1.95
N ALA A 54 -10.09 -6.53 1.08
CA ALA A 54 -9.81 -5.35 0.25
C ALA A 54 -9.57 -4.09 1.08
N HIS A 55 -10.31 -3.93 2.17
CA HIS A 55 -10.10 -2.82 3.10
C HIS A 55 -8.77 -2.93 3.86
N ALA A 56 -8.43 -4.10 4.38
CA ALA A 56 -7.14 -4.33 5.04
C ALA A 56 -5.95 -4.11 4.09
N ALA A 57 -6.07 -4.55 2.83
CA ALA A 57 -5.05 -4.31 1.81
C ALA A 57 -4.91 -2.80 1.50
N ARG A 58 -6.03 -2.07 1.42
CA ARG A 58 -6.01 -0.60 1.27
C ARG A 58 -5.26 0.08 2.41
N LEU A 59 -5.56 -0.27 3.66
CA LEU A 59 -4.89 0.33 4.82
C LEU A 59 -3.38 0.09 4.81
N ARG A 60 -2.94 -1.11 4.43
CA ARG A 60 -1.50 -1.43 4.29
C ARG A 60 -0.84 -0.60 3.19
N TYR A 61 -1.51 -0.45 2.05
CA TYR A 61 -1.01 0.37 0.95
C TYR A 61 -0.87 1.85 1.34
N GLU A 62 -1.89 2.45 1.95
CA GLU A 62 -1.84 3.84 2.41
C GLU A 62 -0.76 4.05 3.49
N ALA A 63 -0.60 3.09 4.40
CA ALA A 63 0.46 3.15 5.42
C ALA A 63 1.85 3.10 4.78
N ALA A 64 2.09 2.16 3.85
CA ALA A 64 3.37 2.06 3.15
C ALA A 64 3.68 3.33 2.33
N LYS A 65 2.66 3.90 1.69
CA LYS A 65 2.76 5.15 0.94
C LYS A 65 3.12 6.32 1.85
N GLY A 66 2.45 6.46 3.00
CA GLY A 66 2.75 7.50 3.98
C GLY A 66 4.17 7.41 4.53
N VAL A 67 4.64 6.21 4.86
CA VAL A 67 6.03 5.99 5.32
C VAL A 67 7.04 6.35 4.22
N HIS A 68 6.82 5.91 2.98
CA HIS A 68 7.72 6.22 1.88
C HIS A 68 7.79 7.73 1.59
N ALA A 69 6.64 8.42 1.59
CA ALA A 69 6.56 9.87 1.42
C ALA A 69 7.32 10.61 2.54
N ALA A 70 7.14 10.22 3.80
CA ALA A 70 7.86 10.83 4.92
C ALA A 70 9.38 10.67 4.80
N LEU A 71 9.87 9.52 4.32
CA LEU A 71 11.30 9.32 4.08
C LEU A 71 11.86 10.20 2.96
N LEU A 72 11.07 10.45 1.90
CA LEU A 72 11.43 11.36 0.82
C LEU A 72 11.49 12.81 1.31
N GLU A 73 10.56 13.23 2.18
CA GLU A 73 10.59 14.55 2.81
C GLU A 73 11.85 14.75 3.66
N VAL A 74 12.20 13.77 4.50
CA VAL A 74 13.43 13.83 5.31
C VAL A 74 14.69 13.88 4.44
N LEU A 75 14.73 13.17 3.30
CA LEU A 75 15.85 13.27 2.36
C LEU A 75 15.94 14.66 1.71
N ALA A 76 14.80 15.25 1.32
CA ALA A 76 14.75 16.58 0.76
C ALA A 76 15.19 17.65 1.78
N ASP A 77 14.93 17.45 3.06
CA ASP A 77 15.43 18.30 4.15
C ASP A 77 16.95 18.18 4.30
N ASP A 78 17.50 16.96 4.38
CA ASP A 78 18.96 16.70 4.49
C ASP A 78 19.76 17.33 3.34
N GLN A 79 19.21 17.31 2.12
CA GLN A 79 19.83 17.92 0.94
C GLN A 79 19.78 19.45 0.92
N ARG A 80 18.83 20.08 1.63
CA ARG A 80 18.72 21.55 1.73
C ARG A 80 19.64 22.14 2.78
N ASP A 81 19.90 21.37 3.84
CA ASP A 81 20.74 21.77 4.97
C ASP A 81 22.24 21.43 4.79
N SER A 82 22.59 20.74 3.69
CA SER A 82 23.97 20.36 3.31
C SER A 82 24.58 21.32 2.30
#